data_AF-A0A2P4S863-F1
#
_entry.id   AF-A0A2P4S863-F1
#
_cell.length_a   1.000
_cell.length_b   1.000
_cell.length_c   1.000
_cell.angle_alpha   90.00
_cell.angle_beta   90.00
_cell.angle_gamma   90.00
#
_symmetry.space_group_name_H-M   'P 1'
#
loop_
_entity.id
_entity.type
_entity.pdbx_description
1 polymer ?
#
loop_
_entity_poly.entity_id
_entity_poly.type
_entity_poly.pdbx_seq_one_letter_code
_entity_poly.pdbx_strand_id
1 'polypeptide(L)'
;MLNVGFVEALKKYSCDCFVFSDVDLIPMDDRNTYKCYSQPRHASISKDKFRFRLPYNQYFGGLSAVSKEQFAESSGFPNTC
;
A
#
# COMPACT_ATOMS: atom_id res chain seq x y z
N MET A 1 0.50 1.18 -12.45
CA MET A 1 -0.14 -0.15 -12.69
C MET A 1 -0.98 -0.67 -11.52
N LEU A 2 -1.14 0.07 -10.41
CA LEU A 2 -1.77 -0.43 -9.18
C LEU A 2 -3.29 -0.69 -9.34
N ASN A 3 -3.99 0.13 -10.12
CA ASN A 3 -5.42 -0.02 -10.39
C ASN A 3 -5.76 -1.31 -11.14
N VAL A 4 -4.91 -1.75 -12.06
CA VAL A 4 -5.12 -2.99 -12.82
C VAL A 4 -5.02 -4.20 -11.88
N GLY A 5 -4.03 -4.20 -10.99
CA GLY A 5 -3.87 -5.26 -9.98
C GLY A 5 -5.08 -5.37 -9.06
N PHE A 6 -5.66 -4.25 -8.64
CA PHE A 6 -6.89 -4.22 -7.84
C PHE A 6 -8.07 -4.91 -8.57
N VAL A 7 -8.30 -4.54 -9.83
CA VAL A 7 -9.41 -5.10 -10.63
C VAL A 7 -9.23 -6.59 -10.90
N GLU A 8 -8.02 -7.02 -11.27
CA GLU A 8 -7.75 -8.44 -11.58
C GLU A 8 -7.76 -9.32 -10.31
N ALA A 9 -7.30 -8.80 -9.17
CA ALA A 9 -7.36 -9.52 -7.91
C ALA A 9 -8.81 -9.81 -7.48
N LEU A 10 -9.70 -8.82 -7.64
CA LEU A 10 -11.13 -8.95 -7.33
C LEU A 10 -11.86 -9.96 -8.23
N LYS A 11 -11.40 -10.15 -9.47
CA LYS A 11 -11.95 -11.18 -10.38
C LYS A 11 -11.61 -12.59 -9.92
N LYS A 12 -10.46 -12.76 -9.26
CA LYS A 12 -9.95 -14.08 -8.86
C LYS A 12 -10.41 -14.47 -7.45
N TYR A 13 -10.46 -13.50 -6.54
CA TYR A 13 -10.82 -13.72 -5.14
C TYR A 13 -11.58 -12.51 -4.57
N SER A 14 -12.48 -12.76 -3.61
CA SER A 14 -13.13 -11.71 -2.83
C SER A 14 -12.16 -11.18 -1.77
N CYS A 15 -11.20 -10.37 -2.20
CA CYS A 15 -10.25 -9.70 -1.32
C CYS A 15 -10.84 -8.39 -0.78
N ASP A 16 -10.79 -8.22 0.55
CA ASP A 16 -11.23 -6.98 1.22
C ASP A 16 -10.06 -6.05 1.54
N CYS A 17 -8.82 -6.54 1.42
CA CYS A 17 -7.60 -5.81 1.72
C CYS A 17 -6.60 -5.91 0.57
N PHE A 18 -6.03 -4.76 0.19
CA PHE A 18 -5.06 -4.64 -0.88
C PHE A 18 -3.75 -4.07 -0.33
N VAL A 19 -2.66 -4.80 -0.52
CA VAL A 19 -1.32 -4.36 -0.14
C VAL A 19 -0.52 -4.08 -1.39
N PHE A 20 -0.13 -2.82 -1.55
CA PHE A 20 0.72 -2.33 -2.61
C PHE A 20 2.15 -2.27 -2.09
N SER A 21 3.02 -3.10 -2.63
CA SER A 21 4.44 -3.17 -2.28
C SER A 21 5.29 -2.97 -3.53
N ASP A 22 6.32 -2.13 -3.42
CA ASP A 22 7.43 -2.16 -4.36
C ASP A 22 8.19 -3.48 -4.18
N VAL A 23 8.60 -4.08 -5.30
CA VAL A 23 9.30 -5.38 -5.32
C VAL A 23 10.70 -5.33 -4.69
N ASP A 24 11.28 -4.14 -4.57
CA ASP A 24 12.59 -3.90 -3.98
C ASP A 24 12.53 -3.61 -2.46
N LEU A 25 11.35 -3.69 -1.84
CA LEU A 25 11.17 -3.47 -0.41
C LEU A 25 10.85 -4.76 0.34
N ILE A 26 11.75 -5.14 1.24
CA ILE A 26 11.58 -6.27 2.16
C ILE A 26 11.45 -5.74 3.59
N PRO A 27 10.43 -6.16 4.36
CA PRO A 27 10.26 -5.75 5.74
C PRO A 27 11.39 -6.35 6.58
N MET A 28 12.06 -5.53 7.38
CA MET A 28 13.11 -5.98 8.29
C MET A 28 12.57 -6.61 9.59
N ASP A 29 11.28 -6.39 9.87
CA ASP A 29 10.61 -6.80 11.10
C ASP A 29 9.28 -7.47 10.75
N ASP A 30 9.08 -8.69 11.22
CA ASP A 30 7.88 -9.50 10.97
C ASP A 30 6.64 -8.98 11.72
N ARG A 31 6.85 -8.13 12.73
CA ARG A 31 5.77 -7.40 13.41
C ARG A 31 5.10 -6.38 12.49
N ASN A 32 5.70 -6.04 11.35
CA ASN A 32 5.08 -5.23 10.31
C ASN A 32 4.10 -6.05 9.46
N THR A 33 2.97 -6.44 10.05
CA THR A 33 2.01 -7.36 9.41
C THR A 33 1.37 -6.77 8.15
N TYR A 34 1.22 -7.55 7.08
CA TYR A 34 0.63 -7.11 5.81
C TYR A 34 -0.90 -7.17 5.89
N LYS A 35 -1.50 -6.19 6.57
CA LYS A 35 -2.95 -6.10 6.78
C LYS A 35 -3.46 -4.67 6.75
N CYS A 36 -4.73 -4.54 6.37
CA CYS A 36 -5.47 -3.30 6.35
C CYS A 36 -6.05 -2.96 7.73
N TYR A 37 -6.33 -1.68 7.92
CA TYR A 37 -6.89 -1.10 9.15
C TYR A 37 -8.03 -0.15 8.77
N SER A 38 -8.68 0.45 9.77
CA SER A 38 -9.74 1.45 9.57
C SER A 38 -9.30 2.68 8.77
N GLN A 39 -8.00 3.00 8.74
CA GLN A 39 -7.42 4.03 7.88
C GLN A 39 -6.36 3.43 6.93
N PRO A 40 -6.09 4.09 5.79
CA PRO A 40 -5.00 3.71 4.89
C PRO A 40 -3.68 3.61 5.65
N ARG A 41 -3.03 2.45 5.58
CA ARG A 41 -1.82 2.18 6.33
C ARG A 41 -0.59 2.37 5.45
N HIS A 42 0.33 3.22 5.88
CA HIS A 42 1.69 3.28 5.34
C HIS A 42 2.60 2.39 6.18
N ALA A 43 3.16 1.33 5.58
CA ALA A 43 3.98 0.35 6.27
C ALA A 43 5.49 0.50 5.98
N SER A 44 5.88 1.29 4.97
CA SER A 44 7.28 1.64 4.68
C SER A 44 7.68 3.01 5.21
N ILE A 45 7.42 3.27 6.50
CA ILE A 45 7.76 4.54 7.16
C ILE A 45 9.27 4.74 7.36
N SER A 46 10.03 3.64 7.39
CA SER A 46 11.43 3.63 7.76
C SER A 46 12.20 2.78 6.77
N LYS A 47 12.75 3.44 5.75
CA LYS A 47 13.52 2.79 4.67
C LYS A 47 15.01 3.10 4.82
N ASP A 48 15.85 2.10 4.58
CA ASP A 48 17.31 2.21 4.48
C ASP A 48 17.73 3.42 3.63
N LYS A 49 17.18 3.52 2.41
CA LYS A 49 17.54 4.56 1.43
C LYS A 49 17.32 5.99 1.95
N PHE A 50 16.44 6.15 2.94
CA PHE A 50 16.15 7.43 3.60
C PHE A 50 16.71 7.50 5.03
N ARG A 51 17.70 6.66 5.35
CA ARG A 51 18.33 6.55 6.68
C ARG A 51 17.31 6.33 7.80
N PHE A 52 16.32 5.47 7.56
CA PHE A 52 15.27 5.12 8.52
C PHE A 52 14.39 6.31 8.95
N ARG A 53 14.25 7.32 8.07
CA ARG A 53 13.40 8.49 8.30
C ARG A 53 12.42 8.68 7.15
N LEU A 54 11.24 9.21 7.48
CA LEU A 54 10.29 9.68 6.48
C LEU A 54 10.85 10.92 5.79
N PRO A 55 10.83 10.99 4.44
CA PRO A 55 11.22 12.21 3.71
C PRO A 55 10.34 13.41 4.06
N TYR A 56 9.03 13.18 4.23
CA TYR A 56 8.02 14.16 4.65
C TYR A 56 6.77 13.43 5.18
N ASN A 57 5.94 14.12 5.96
CA ASN A 57 4.82 13.51 6.70
C ASN A 57 3.73 12.92 5.81
N GLN A 58 3.53 13.45 4.61
CA GLN A 58 2.51 12.99 3.66
C GLN A 58 3.02 11.89 2.70
N TYR A 59 4.23 11.37 2.89
CA TYR A 59 4.80 10.38 2.00
C TYR A 59 4.10 9.02 2.15
N PHE A 60 3.47 8.53 1.08
CA PHE A 60 2.67 7.30 1.07
C PHE A 60 3.14 6.27 0.01
N GLY A 61 4.44 6.28 -0.33
CA GLY A 61 5.04 5.36 -1.32
C GLY A 61 5.83 4.22 -0.68
N GLY A 62 6.03 3.12 -1.41
CA GLY A 62 6.80 1.95 -0.97
C GLY A 62 5.92 0.75 -0.65
N LEU A 63 5.46 0.68 0.61
CA LEU A 63 4.55 -0.36 1.09
C LEU A 63 3.37 0.32 1.76
N SER A 64 2.18 0.14 1.17
CA SER A 64 0.93 0.73 1.62
C SER A 64 -0.18 -0.30 1.56
N ALA A 65 -1.10 -0.28 2.53
CA ALA A 65 -2.24 -1.18 2.59
C ALA A 65 -3.54 -0.38 2.71
N VAL A 66 -4.52 -0.72 1.88
CA VAL A 66 -5.82 -0.06 1.82
C VAL A 66 -6.93 -1.10 1.69
N SER A 67 -8.05 -0.87 2.37
CA SER A 67 -9.22 -1.72 2.21
C SER A 67 -9.92 -1.45 0.88
N LYS A 68 -10.77 -2.39 0.47
CA LYS A 68 -11.62 -2.25 -0.73
C LYS A 68 -12.47 -0.99 -0.66
N GLU A 69 -13.06 -0.71 0.49
CA GLU A 69 -13.94 0.44 0.74
C GLU A 69 -13.15 1.74 0.62
N GLN A 70 -11.98 1.81 1.27
CA GLN A 70 -11.09 2.98 1.19
C GLN A 70 -10.66 3.29 -0.24
N PHE A 71 -10.34 2.25 -1.01
CA PHE A 71 -9.95 2.40 -2.40
C PHE A 71 -11.11 2.84 -3.31
N ALA A 72 -12.33 2.33 -3.04
CA ALA A 72 -13.53 2.72 -3.76
C ALA A 72 -13.94 4.17 -3.44
N GLU A 73 -13.86 4.58 -2.17
CA GLU A 73 -14.13 5.94 -1.72
C GLU A 73 -13.16 6.96 -2.34
N SER A 74 -11.89 6.59 -2.52
CA SER A 74 -10.88 7.48 -3.11
C SER A 74 -10.88 7.54 -4.64
N SER A 75 -11.81 6.85 -5.32
CA SER A 75 -11.79 6.65 -6.78
C SER A 75 -10.51 5.96 -7.31
N GLY A 76 -9.82 5.17 -6.46
CA GLY A 76 -8.56 4.49 -6.78
C GLY A 76 -7.34 5.42 -6.89
N PHE A 77 -6.25 4.94 -7.51
CA PHE A 77 -5.07 5.76 -7.80
C PHE A 77 -5.24 6.59 -9.09
N PRO A 78 -4.57 7.74 -9.25
CA PRO A 78 -4.58 8.48 -10.50
C PRO A 78 -4.02 7.62 -11.66
N ASN A 79 -4.75 7.61 -12.79
CA ASN A 79 -4.37 6.90 -14.01
C ASN A 79 -3.52 7.75 -14.97
N THR A 80 -3.43 9.05 -14.71
CA THR A 80 -2.71 10.02 -15.54
C THR A 80 -1.37 10.32 -14.89
N CYS A 81 -0.29 10.25 -15.68
CA CYS A 81 1.05 10.68 -15.27
C CYS A 81 1.09 12.19 -14.98
#